data_AF-W2TKZ5-F1
#
_entry.id   AF-W2TKZ5-F1
#
_cell.length_a   1.000
_cell.length_b   1.000
_cell.length_c   1.000
_cell.angle_alpha   90.00
_cell.angle_beta   90.00
_cell.angle_gamma   90.00
#
_symmetry.space_group_name_H-M   'P 1'
#
loop_
_entity.id
_entity.type
_entity.pdbx_description
1 polymer ?
#
loop_
_entity_poly.entity_id
_entity_poly.type
_entity_poly.pdbx_seq_one_letter_code
_entity_poly.pdbx_strand_id
1 'polypeptide(L)' 'MKDAISAAPTAGVLGAGEQDQIEVVVTKFNNNDGKIEISYAFVDESMEQFNKNVLSTLQRRTHRLDVTFR' A
#
# COMPACT_ATOMS: atom_id res chain seq x y z
N MET A 1 -0.42 24.16 -1.13
CA MET A 1 0.72 23.21 -1.16
C MET A 1 0.13 21.83 -0.88
N LYS A 2 0.39 20.82 -1.72
CA LYS A 2 -0.03 19.44 -1.44
C LYS A 2 0.95 18.85 -0.44
N ASP A 3 0.44 18.39 0.70
CA ASP A 3 1.18 17.49 1.59
C ASP A 3 1.50 16.24 0.77
N ALA A 4 2.78 15.92 0.57
CA ALA A 4 3.21 14.91 -0.39
C ALA A 4 3.91 13.75 0.32
N ILE A 5 3.08 12.82 0.81
CA ILE A 5 3.48 11.43 1.02
C ILE A 5 3.33 10.72 -0.33
N SER A 6 4.38 10.04 -0.78
CA SER A 6 4.34 9.16 -1.95
C SER A 6 4.86 7.78 -1.57
N ALA A 7 4.36 6.74 -2.24
CA ALA A 7 4.82 5.38 -2.08
C ALA A 7 5.10 4.73 -3.45
N ALA A 8 6.09 3.85 -3.53
CA ALA A 8 6.40 3.08 -4.73
C ALA A 8 6.95 1.68 -4.37
N PRO A 9 6.44 0.58 -4.95
CA PRO A 9 5.20 0.51 -5.74
C PRO A 9 3.96 0.80 -4.87
N THR A 10 2.86 1.26 -5.48
CA THR A 10 1.59 1.50 -4.76
C THR A 10 0.64 0.30 -4.79
N ALA A 11 0.90 -0.66 -5.68
CA ALA A 11 0.14 -1.89 -5.82
C ALA A 11 0.96 -2.94 -6.58
N GLY A 12 0.66 -4.21 -6.34
CA GLY A 12 1.33 -5.34 -6.97
C GLY A 12 0.61 -6.65 -6.66
N VAL A 13 1.19 -7.76 -7.09
CA VAL A 13 0.81 -9.12 -6.70
C VAL A 13 2.04 -9.80 -6.12
N LEU A 14 1.86 -10.58 -5.06
CA LEU A 14 2.92 -11.39 -4.45
C LEU A 14 2.53 -12.85 -4.51
N GLY A 15 3.45 -13.68 -5.00
CA GLY A 15 3.37 -15.12 -4.89
C GLY A 15 3.49 -15.59 -3.44
N ALA A 16 3.11 -16.86 -3.20
CA ALA A 16 3.22 -17.45 -1.87
C ALA A 16 4.69 -17.51 -1.42
N GLY A 17 4.99 -16.86 -0.29
CA GLY A 17 6.35 -16.79 0.26
C GLY A 17 7.22 -15.69 -0.35
N GLU A 18 6.72 -14.94 -1.33
CA GLU A 18 7.42 -13.78 -1.88
C GLU A 18 7.37 -12.58 -0.93
N GLN A 19 8.36 -11.71 -1.10
CA GLN A 19 8.49 -10.47 -0.35
C GLN A 19 8.75 -9.34 -1.33
N ASP A 20 8.24 -8.15 -1.02
CA ASP A 20 8.50 -6.94 -1.78
C ASP A 20 8.66 -5.76 -0.82
N GLN A 21 9.25 -4.69 -1.32
CA GLN A 21 9.58 -3.50 -0.57
C GLN A 21 8.81 -2.30 -1.13
N ILE A 22 8.13 -1.58 -0.23
CA ILE A 22 7.47 -0.31 -0.53
C ILE A 22 8.35 0.82 0.00
N GLU A 23 8.88 1.64 -0.90
CA GLU A 23 9.53 2.89 -0.54
C GLU A 23 8.47 3.96 -0.26
N VAL A 24 8.59 4.66 0.87
CA VAL A 24 7.68 5.74 1.26
C VAL A 24 8.48 7.02 1.47
N VAL A 25 8.15 8.06 0.72
CA VAL A 25 8.84 9.35 0.74
C VAL A 25 7.89 10.42 1.28
N VAL A 26 8.38 11.22 2.24
CA VAL A 26 7.64 12.31 2.85
C VAL A 26 8.43 13.60 2.65
N THR A 27 7.88 14.53 1.87
CA THR A 27 8.64 15.70 1.39
C THR A 27 8.31 17.02 2.10
N LYS A 28 7.05 17.22 2.51
CA LYS A 28 6.59 18.34 3.35
C LYS A 28 5.39 17.89 4.16
N PHE A 29 5.49 17.97 5.48
CA PHE A 29 4.39 17.73 6.39
C PHE A 29 4.38 18.85 7.43
N ASN A 30 3.25 19.58 7.52
CA ASN A 30 3.01 20.58 8.58
C ASN A 30 2.40 19.93 9.84
N ASN A 31 2.28 18.60 9.85
CA ASN A 31 1.67 17.82 10.91
C ASN A 31 2.70 16.79 11.42
N ASN A 32 2.58 16.39 12.68
CA ASN A 32 3.55 15.43 13.26
C ASN A 32 3.16 13.98 13.02
N ASP A 33 1.97 13.73 12.46
CA ASP A 33 1.41 12.39 12.30
C ASP A 33 1.01 12.12 10.85
N GLY A 34 1.40 10.96 10.33
CA GLY A 34 1.03 10.41 9.03
C GLY A 34 0.41 9.02 9.19
N LYS A 35 -0.30 8.57 8.15
CA LYS A 35 -0.90 7.23 8.11
C LYS A 35 -0.60 6.56 6.79
N ILE A 36 -0.18 5.30 6.86
CA ILE A 36 0.00 4.44 5.69
C ILE A 36 -1.01 3.30 5.83
N GLU A 37 -1.79 3.07 4.78
CA GLU A 37 -2.76 1.98 4.73
C GLU A 37 -2.34 0.97 3.66
N ILE A 38 -2.15 -0.28 4.07
CA ILE A 38 -1.84 -1.40 3.18
C ILE A 38 -3.08 -2.29 3.13
N SER A 39 -3.68 -2.39 1.95
CA SER A 39 -4.86 -3.25 1.72
C SER A 39 -4.52 -4.37 0.75
N TYR A 40 -4.96 -5.59 1.08
CA TYR A 40 -4.68 -6.79 0.28
C TYR A 40 -5.86 -7.76 0.30
N ALA A 41 -5.91 -8.63 -0.70
CA ALA A 41 -6.84 -9.76 -0.77
C ALA A 41 -6.10 -10.95 -1.39
N PHE A 42 -6.58 -12.16 -1.11
CA PHE A 42 -6.05 -13.36 -1.76
C PHE A 42 -6.63 -13.47 -3.17
N VAL A 43 -5.75 -13.70 -4.14
CA VAL A 43 -6.07 -13.94 -5.56
C VAL A 43 -5.56 -15.33 -5.94
N ASP A 44 -6.07 -15.88 -7.03
CA ASP A 44 -5.56 -17.15 -7.56
C ASP A 44 -4.22 -16.97 -8.29
N GLU A 45 -3.57 -18.08 -8.61
CA GLU A 45 -2.26 -18.11 -9.28
C GLU A 45 -2.29 -17.58 -10.72
N SER A 46 -3.48 -17.37 -11.31
CA SER A 46 -3.58 -16.83 -12.67
C SER A 46 -3.40 -15.32 -12.73
N MET A 47 -3.43 -14.64 -11.58
CA MET A 47 -3.35 -13.19 -11.50
C MET A 47 -1.90 -12.70 -11.41
N GLU A 48 -1.28 -12.46 -12.57
CA GLU A 48 0.12 -11.98 -12.64
C GLU A 48 0.28 -10.47 -12.42
N GLN A 49 -0.80 -9.69 -12.55
CA GLN A 49 -0.77 -8.23 -12.45
C GLN A 49 -1.91 -7.68 -11.59
N PHE A 50 -1.63 -6.58 -10.92
CA PHE A 50 -2.62 -5.91 -10.08
C PHE A 50 -3.82 -5.41 -10.90
N ASN A 51 -5.03 -5.72 -10.44
CA ASN A 51 -6.27 -5.20 -11.01
C ASN A 51 -7.18 -4.65 -9.91
N LYS A 52 -7.39 -3.34 -9.93
CA LYS A 52 -8.23 -2.64 -8.95
C LYS A 52 -9.68 -3.14 -8.92
N ASN A 53 -10.24 -3.50 -10.08
CA ASN A 53 -11.63 -3.96 -10.16
C ASN A 53 -11.79 -5.32 -9.47
N VAL A 54 -10.84 -6.22 -9.70
CA VAL A 54 -10.79 -7.52 -9.00
C VAL A 54 -10.62 -7.30 -7.49
N LEU A 55 -9.69 -6.45 -7.06
CA LEU A 55 -9.52 -6.15 -5.63
C LEU A 55 -10.81 -5.61 -4.98
N SER A 56 -11.63 -4.85 -5.73
CA SER A 56 -12.86 -4.26 -5.19
C SER A 56 -14.00 -5.25 -4.96
N THR A 57 -13.95 -6.43 -5.59
CA THR A 57 -14.97 -7.48 -5.43
C THR A 57 -14.57 -8.54 -4.40
N LEU A 58 -13.29 -8.58 -4.00
CA LEU A 58 -12.77 -9.55 -3.04
C LEU A 58 -12.91 -9.08 -1.58
N GLN A 59 -12.89 -10.03 -0.66
CA GLN A 59 -12.83 -9.73 0.77
C GLN A 59 -11.44 -9.20 1.13
N ARG A 60 -11.32 -7.88 1.24
CA ARG A 60 -10.06 -7.21 1.56
C ARG A 60 -9.74 -7.26 3.05
N ARG A 61 -8.46 -7.34 3.36
CA ARG A 61 -7.86 -7.05 4.66
C ARG A 61 -7.08 -5.76 4.57
N THR A 62 -7.04 -5.02 5.67
CA THR A 62 -6.39 -3.72 5.74
C THR A 62 -5.55 -3.64 6.99
N HIS A 63 -4.29 -3.28 6.82
CA HIS A 63 -3.35 -2.93 7.89
C HIS A 63 -3.06 -1.45 7.85
N ARG A 64 -2.99 -0.84 9.03
CA ARG A 64 -2.68 0.58 9.19
C ARG A 64 -1.40 0.73 9.99
N LEU A 65 -0.51 1.57 9.48
CA LEU A 65 0.71 1.99 10.15
C LEU A 65 0.58 3.47 10.45
N ASP A 66 0.54 3.80 11.74
CA ASP A 66 0.63 5.17 12.21
C ASP A 66 2.11 5.58 12.23
N VAL A 67 2.43 6.68 11.57
CA VAL A 67 3.80 7.20 11.42
C VAL A 67 3.89 8.52 12.18
N THR A 68 4.80 8.59 13.16
CA THR A 68 5.09 9.84 13.85
C THR A 68 6.39 10.43 13.30
N PHE A 69 6.31 11.65 12.79
CA PHE A 69 7.46 12.45 12.36
C PHE A 69 8.04 13.17 13.58
N ARG A 70 9.36 13.06 13.79
CA ARG A 70 10.09 13.70 14.88
C ARG A 70 11.18 14.61 14.34
#